data_AF-A0A1G2UYV1-F1
#
_entry.id   AF-A0A1G2UYV1-F1
#
_cell.length_a   1.000
_cell.length_b   1.000
_cell.length_c   1.000
_cell.angle_alpha   90.00
_cell.angle_beta   90.00
_cell.angle_gamma   90.00
#
_symmetry.space_group_name_H-M   'P 1'
#
loop_
_entity.id
_entity.type
_entity.pdbx_description
1 polymer ?
#
loop_
_entity_poly.entity_id
_entity_poly.type
_entity_poly.pdbx_seq_one_letter_code
_entity_poly.pdbx_strand_id
1 'polypeptide(L)'
;MQFHTLKAKTKRRHARQVGRGGTRGKTSGRGTKGQNARAGRKKRPELRDFIKRIPKLRGRGKSSLKSFQVKLKGTALKKFLAEKKHVKN
;
A
#
# COMPACT_ATOMS: atom_id res chain seq x y z
N MET A 1 -13.12 -4.70 34.57
CA MET A 1 -11.72 -4.70 34.08
C MET A 1 -11.11 -3.34 34.35
N GLN A 2 -9.90 -3.27 34.92
CA GLN A 2 -9.23 -2.00 35.20
C GLN A 2 -8.21 -1.65 34.11
N PHE A 3 -8.01 -0.36 33.80
CA PHE A 3 -7.13 0.05 32.70
C PHE A 3 -5.67 -0.40 32.86
N HIS A 4 -5.17 -0.44 34.10
CA HIS A 4 -3.78 -0.79 34.38
C HIS A 4 -3.47 -2.29 34.17
N THR A 5 -4.49 -3.14 34.01
CA THR A 5 -4.31 -4.59 33.80
C THR A 5 -4.25 -4.98 32.32
N LEU A 6 -4.54 -4.04 31.41
CA LEU A 6 -4.55 -4.28 29.97
C LEU A 6 -3.12 -4.46 29.44
N LYS A 7 -2.82 -5.65 28.89
CA LYS A 7 -1.54 -5.96 28.23
C LYS A 7 -1.75 -6.21 26.74
N ALA A 8 -0.77 -5.82 25.92
CA ALA A 8 -0.82 -6.09 24.49
C ALA A 8 -0.63 -7.59 24.20
N LYS A 9 -1.50 -8.18 23.37
CA LYS A 9 -1.42 -9.57 22.94
C LYS A 9 -0.19 -9.84 22.05
N THR A 10 0.23 -8.84 21.27
CA THR A 10 1.38 -8.93 20.35
C THR A 10 2.44 -7.90 20.70
N LYS A 11 3.71 -8.22 20.39
CA LYS A 11 4.84 -7.32 20.63
C LYS A 11 4.71 -6.06 19.77
N ARG A 12 4.80 -4.89 20.40
CA ARG A 12 4.86 -3.61 19.69
C ARG A 12 6.21 -3.49 18.98
N ARG A 13 6.19 -3.04 17.72
CA ARG A 13 7.41 -2.73 16.97
C ARG A 13 7.80 -1.28 17.24
N HIS A 14 9.05 -1.07 17.66
CA HIS A 14 9.63 0.26 17.79
C HIS A 14 10.44 0.61 16.54
N ALA A 15 10.30 1.85 16.08
CA ALA A 15 11.10 2.36 14.97
C ALA A 15 12.57 2.49 15.40
N ARG A 16 13.49 2.18 14.49
CA ARG A 16 14.92 2.38 14.73
C ARG A 16 15.25 3.87 14.69
N GLN A 17 15.84 4.38 15.77
CA GLN A 17 16.41 5.72 15.78
C GLN A 17 17.72 5.74 14.96
N VAL A 18 17.81 6.68 14.03
CA VAL A 18 18.96 6.85 13.12
C VAL A 18 19.67 8.16 13.46
N GLY A 19 21.01 8.19 13.43
CA GLY A 19 21.79 9.38 13.83
C GLY A 19 21.88 9.57 15.35
N ARG A 20 21.80 8.48 16.13
CA ARG A 20 21.94 8.45 17.60
C ARG A 20 22.89 7.31 17.98
N GLY A 21 24.19 7.50 17.80
CA GLY A 21 25.22 6.50 18.12
C GLY A 21 25.14 5.18 17.34
N GLY A 22 26.08 4.26 17.60
CA GLY A 22 26.09 2.89 17.06
C GLY A 22 26.21 2.78 15.53
N THR A 23 25.72 1.67 14.96
CA THR A 23 25.92 1.28 13.54
C THR A 23 25.38 2.26 12.49
N ARG A 24 24.47 3.17 12.85
CA ARG A 24 23.99 4.24 11.94
C ARG A 24 24.06 5.63 12.60
N GLY A 25 25.03 5.83 13.49
CA GLY A 25 25.26 7.10 14.16
C GLY A 25 25.92 8.13 13.24
N LYS A 26 27.08 7.78 12.65
CA LYS A 26 27.92 8.72 11.89
C LYS A 26 27.31 9.14 10.54
N THR A 27 26.85 8.18 9.74
CA THR A 27 26.40 8.43 8.36
C THR A 27 24.94 8.11 8.14
N SER A 28 24.20 7.74 9.19
CA SER A 28 22.79 7.35 9.10
C SER A 28 22.53 6.20 8.10
N GLY A 29 23.54 5.39 7.81
CA GLY A 29 23.49 4.31 6.81
C GLY A 29 23.71 4.77 5.36
N ARG A 30 24.19 6.00 5.12
CA ARG A 30 24.45 6.55 3.78
C ARG A 30 25.88 6.33 3.28
N GLY A 31 26.76 5.78 4.13
CA GLY A 31 28.15 5.47 3.77
C GLY A 31 29.06 6.70 3.83
N THR A 32 29.03 7.56 2.82
CA THR A 32 30.02 8.64 2.62
C THR A 32 29.41 9.90 2.01
N LYS A 33 30.26 10.87 1.64
CA LYS A 33 29.89 12.10 0.92
C LYS A 33 29.51 11.79 -0.53
N GLY A 34 28.51 12.49 -1.07
CA GLY A 34 28.11 12.37 -2.47
C GLY A 34 26.65 12.72 -2.70
N GLN A 35 26.20 12.66 -3.96
CA GLN A 35 24.82 13.03 -4.34
C GLN A 35 23.76 12.20 -3.59
N ASN A 36 24.04 10.93 -3.31
CA ASN A 36 23.12 10.06 -2.56
C ASN A 36 23.04 10.39 -1.05
N ALA A 37 24.01 11.16 -0.53
CA ALA A 37 24.08 11.50 0.88
C ALA A 37 23.48 12.87 1.23
N ARG A 38 23.37 13.76 0.24
CA ARG A 38 22.86 15.13 0.39
C ARG A 38 21.32 15.15 0.41
N ALA A 39 20.75 16.13 1.10
CA ALA A 39 19.31 16.37 1.09
C ALA A 39 18.87 17.09 -0.21
N GLY A 40 17.57 17.15 -0.47
CA GLY A 40 16.98 18.02 -1.49
C GLY A 40 16.75 17.39 -2.87
N ARG A 41 17.70 16.64 -3.44
CA ARG A 41 17.53 16.07 -4.79
C ARG A 41 17.92 14.60 -4.87
N LYS A 42 16.90 13.74 -5.02
CA LYS A 42 17.11 12.32 -5.32
C LYS A 42 17.44 12.14 -6.80
N LYS A 43 18.30 11.17 -7.12
CA LYS A 43 18.57 10.78 -8.50
C LYS A 43 17.28 10.29 -9.15
N ARG A 44 17.10 10.62 -10.42
CA ARG A 44 15.98 10.11 -11.24
C ARG A 44 16.12 8.59 -11.35
N PRO A 45 15.08 7.80 -11.04
CA PRO A 45 15.12 6.36 -11.27
C PRO A 45 15.21 6.04 -12.77
N GLU A 46 16.11 5.14 -13.14
CA GLU A 46 16.29 4.66 -14.53
C GLU A 46 14.99 4.05 -15.09
N LEU A 47 14.21 3.40 -14.23
CA LEU A 47 12.87 2.89 -14.52
C LEU A 47 11.94 3.92 -15.18
N ARG A 48 12.14 5.23 -14.94
CA ARG A 48 11.33 6.28 -15.57
C ARG A 48 11.54 6.34 -17.08
N ASP A 49 12.73 6.03 -17.58
CA ASP A 49 13.03 6.08 -19.01
C ASP A 49 12.50 4.82 -19.71
N PHE A 50 12.54 3.67 -19.02
CA PHE A 50 11.84 2.45 -19.46
C PHE A 50 10.32 2.66 -19.56
N ILE A 51 9.68 3.23 -18.54
CA ILE A 51 8.22 3.50 -18.58
C ILE A 51 7.86 4.43 -19.73
N LYS A 52 8.67 5.47 -19.97
CA LYS A 52 8.40 6.46 -21.02
C LYS A 52 8.49 5.89 -22.43
N ARG A 53 9.27 4.83 -22.63
CA ARG A 53 9.39 4.15 -23.92
C ARG A 53 8.14 3.33 -24.27
N ILE A 54 7.40 2.86 -23.27
CA ILE A 54 6.24 1.98 -23.46
C ILE A 54 4.99 2.84 -23.73
N PRO A 55 4.17 2.51 -24.76
CA PRO A 55 2.91 3.19 -24.98
C PRO A 55 1.95 3.00 -23.81
N LYS A 56 1.12 4.01 -23.52
CA LYS A 56 0.09 3.91 -22.48
C LYS A 56 -0.92 2.83 -22.87
N LEU A 57 -1.36 2.04 -21.88
CA LEU A 57 -2.43 1.06 -22.08
C LEU A 57 -3.74 1.75 -22.47
N ARG A 58 -4.42 1.22 -23.50
CA ARG A 58 -5.75 1.67 -23.90
C ARG A 58 -6.74 1.49 -22.74
N GLY A 59 -7.59 2.48 -22.49
CA GLY A 59 -8.58 2.45 -21.41
C GLY A 59 -8.02 2.68 -19.99
N ARG A 60 -6.72 2.94 -19.83
CA ARG A 60 -6.13 3.26 -18.52
C ARG A 60 -6.76 4.54 -17.95
N GLY A 61 -7.32 4.45 -16.74
CA GLY A 61 -7.97 5.58 -16.06
C GLY A 61 -9.46 5.74 -16.32
N LYS A 62 -10.07 4.89 -17.16
CA LYS A 62 -11.54 4.81 -17.33
C LYS A 62 -12.09 3.61 -16.55
N SER A 63 -13.21 3.78 -15.84
CA SER A 63 -13.91 2.71 -15.09
C SER A 63 -13.00 1.91 -14.14
N SER A 64 -12.14 2.60 -13.39
CA SER A 64 -11.20 1.97 -12.43
C SER A 64 -11.88 1.49 -11.15
N LEU A 65 -13.04 2.06 -10.80
CA LEU A 65 -13.81 1.70 -9.61
C LEU A 65 -14.64 0.44 -9.87
N LYS A 66 -13.97 -0.72 -9.93
CA LYS A 66 -14.64 -2.02 -10.03
C LYS A 66 -14.91 -2.58 -8.63
N SER A 67 -16.07 -3.20 -8.45
CA SER A 67 -16.40 -3.89 -7.19
C SER A 67 -15.46 -5.07 -6.97
N PHE A 68 -14.92 -5.20 -5.76
CA PHE A 68 -14.17 -6.40 -5.34
C PHE A 68 -15.06 -7.64 -5.19
N GLN A 69 -16.37 -7.44 -5.04
CA GLN A 69 -17.34 -8.52 -4.89
C GLN A 69 -17.42 -9.37 -6.16
N VAL A 70 -17.39 -10.69 -5.99
CA VAL A 70 -17.59 -11.64 -7.09
C VAL A 70 -19.03 -11.51 -7.60
N LYS A 71 -19.20 -11.29 -8.90
CA LYS A 71 -20.53 -11.25 -9.50
C LYS A 71 -21.13 -12.65 -9.53
N LEU A 72 -22.32 -12.80 -8.93
CA LEU A 72 -23.13 -14.02 -9.05
C LEU A 72 -23.50 -14.23 -10.53
N LYS A 73 -23.47 -15.49 -10.98
CA LYS A 73 -23.82 -15.89 -12.36
C LYS A 73 -24.81 -17.06 -12.36
N GLY A 74 -25.50 -17.25 -13.48
CA GLY A 74 -26.35 -18.41 -13.72
C GLY A 74 -27.53 -18.54 -12.74
N THR A 75 -27.73 -19.74 -12.21
CA THR A 75 -28.85 -20.08 -11.32
C THR A 75 -28.78 -19.35 -9.96
N ALA A 76 -27.57 -19.13 -9.43
CA ALA A 76 -27.36 -18.39 -8.18
C ALA A 76 -27.83 -16.93 -8.29
N LEU A 77 -27.62 -16.29 -9.44
CA LEU A 77 -28.11 -14.94 -9.69
C LEU A 77 -29.64 -14.90 -9.77
N LYS A 78 -30.27 -15.89 -10.43
CA LYS A 78 -31.73 -15.99 -10.53
C LYS A 78 -32.39 -16.14 -9.16
N LYS A 79 -31.83 -17.02 -8.32
CA LYS A 79 -32.30 -17.23 -6.93
C LYS A 79 -32.17 -15.96 -6.10
N PHE A 80 -30.99 -15.33 -6.10
CA PHE A 80 -30.76 -14.08 -5.38
C PHE A 80 -31.72 -12.96 -5.81
N LEU A 81 -31.98 -12.82 -7.12
CA LEU A 81 -32.91 -11.81 -7.64
C LEU A 81 -34.37 -12.11 -7.27
N ALA A 82 -34.78 -13.38 -7.27
CA ALA A 82 -36.12 -13.78 -6.84
C ALA A 82 -36.34 -13.48 -5.35
N GLU A 83 -35.37 -13.86 -4.52
CA GLU A 83 -35.38 -13.59 -3.07
C GLU A 83 -35.42 -12.09 -2.77
N LYS A 84 -34.63 -11.28 -3.50
CA LYS A 84 -34.65 -9.82 -3.35
C LYS A 84 -35.96 -9.15 -3.77
N LYS A 85 -36.74 -9.76 -4.65
CA LYS A 85 -38.04 -9.21 -5.10
C LYS A 85 -39.13 -9.43 -4.05
N HIS A 86 -39.06 -10.52 -3.29
CA HIS A 86 -40.05 -10.83 -2.26
C HIS A 86 -39.86 -10.03 -0.95
N VAL A 87 -38.65 -9.50 -0.71
CA VAL A 87 -38.30 -8.71 0.49
C VAL A 87 -38.69 -7.22 0.36
N LYS A 88 -39.22 -6.78 -0.79
CA LYS A 88 -39.55 -5.37 -1.07
C LYS A 88 -41.02 -4.97 -0.85
N ASN A 89 -41.81 -5.83 -0.22
CA ASN A 89 -43.14 -5.50 0.31
C ASN A 89 -43.08 -5.39 1.84
#